data_AF-A0A5B1QR54-F1
#
_entry.id   AF-A0A5B1QR54-F1
#
_cell.length_a   1.000
_cell.length_b   1.000
_cell.length_c   1.000
_cell.angle_alpha   90.00
_cell.angle_beta   90.00
_cell.angle_gamma   90.00
#
_symmetry.space_group_name_H-M   'P 1'
#
loop_
_entity.id
_entity.type
_entity.pdbx_description
1 polymer ?
#
loop_
_entity_poly.entity_id
_entity_poly.type
_entity_poly.pdbx_seq_one_letter_code
_entity_poly.pdbx_strand_id
1 'polypeptide(L)'
;MSDSESAPNSREVTETPEVEVEEQTKGDGKMTMEERKAKMQQLRAKMRSSALANRKSVIEESAKAKVSVRDAARLEKQRKLAEVLRSKADAEERGEDVERQKNWEWTIEENEEWEKKLARKARRADFEFHDDAHAARRRYKKDLDQLKPNMADYNRQKEIALGLAPGTLAKSGASSSSSSITNFDPSGGLQVAPTTHQQRLAADSLYRDANSLLYADSKPSEDAIDRVVAKINQDVDKKRKFSRKRANEDEGDITYINERNRVFNKKIARYYDKYTTEIRASFERGTAL
;
A
#
# COMPACT_ATOMS: atom_id res chain seq x y z
N MET A 1 -44.12 -35.54 11.92
CA MET A 1 -43.20 -36.67 11.69
C MET A 1 -41.82 -36.04 11.56
N SER A 2 -41.18 -35.80 12.71
CA SER A 2 -40.01 -36.57 13.20
C SER A 2 -38.76 -36.20 12.39
N ASP A 3 -37.61 -35.82 12.91
CA ASP A 3 -37.09 -35.50 14.25
C ASP A 3 -35.78 -34.72 14.02
N SER A 4 -35.25 -34.16 15.11
CA SER A 4 -34.06 -33.33 15.25
C SER A 4 -32.71 -33.97 14.88
N GLU A 5 -31.73 -33.08 14.65
CA GLU A 5 -30.40 -33.02 15.31
C GLU A 5 -29.11 -33.19 14.49
N SER A 6 -28.17 -32.27 14.81
CA SER A 6 -26.70 -32.37 14.85
C SER A 6 -25.86 -32.37 13.57
N ALA A 7 -24.93 -31.40 13.53
CA ALA A 7 -23.74 -31.36 12.66
C ALA A 7 -22.79 -32.56 12.92
N PRO A 8 -21.85 -32.90 11.99
CA PRO A 8 -20.57 -32.16 11.94
C PRO A 8 -19.87 -32.02 10.56
N ASN A 9 -19.03 -30.99 10.48
CA ASN A 9 -17.77 -30.80 9.74
C ASN A 9 -17.27 -31.97 8.84
N SER A 10 -17.22 -31.75 7.52
CA SER A 10 -16.38 -32.52 6.60
C SER A 10 -15.75 -31.61 5.54
N ARG A 11 -14.41 -31.66 5.50
CA ARG A 11 -13.57 -31.01 4.48
C ARG A 11 -13.78 -31.72 3.15
N GLU A 12 -14.13 -30.93 2.14
CA GLU A 12 -14.29 -31.36 0.76
C GLU A 12 -12.91 -31.67 0.15
N VAL A 13 -12.66 -32.97 -0.06
CA VAL A 13 -11.50 -33.51 -0.77
C VAL A 13 -11.87 -33.53 -2.24
N THR A 14 -11.24 -32.68 -3.06
CA THR A 14 -11.41 -32.72 -4.52
C THR A 14 -10.80 -34.00 -5.07
N GLU A 15 -11.67 -34.76 -5.70
CA GLU A 15 -11.50 -36.04 -6.36
C GLU A 15 -10.41 -36.01 -7.44
N THR A 16 -9.52 -36.99 -7.37
CA THR A 16 -8.77 -37.50 -8.53
C THR A 16 -9.27 -38.91 -8.81
N PRO A 17 -9.41 -39.31 -10.08
CA PRO A 17 -10.18 -40.46 -10.49
C PRO A 17 -9.64 -41.74 -9.86
N GLU A 18 -10.56 -42.53 -9.33
CA GLU A 18 -10.36 -43.91 -8.92
C GLU A 18 -9.71 -44.68 -10.07
N VAL A 19 -8.41 -44.91 -9.96
CA VAL A 19 -7.83 -46.13 -10.50
C VAL A 19 -7.97 -47.13 -9.36
N GLU A 20 -9.06 -47.89 -9.41
CA GLU A 20 -9.23 -49.13 -8.68
C GLU A 20 -7.94 -49.94 -8.82
N VAL A 21 -7.09 -49.91 -7.79
CA VAL A 21 -6.03 -50.89 -7.65
C VAL A 21 -6.72 -52.10 -7.06
N GLU A 22 -7.26 -52.94 -7.94
CA GLU A 22 -7.57 -54.32 -7.59
C GLU A 22 -6.38 -54.88 -6.80
N GLU A 23 -6.59 -55.14 -5.51
CA GLU A 23 -5.73 -55.99 -4.71
C GLU A 23 -5.83 -57.42 -5.27
N GLN A 24 -5.11 -57.68 -6.36
CA GLN A 24 -4.72 -59.03 -6.70
C GLN A 24 -3.59 -59.43 -5.76
N THR A 25 -3.97 -59.95 -4.60
CA THR A 25 -3.15 -60.87 -3.80
C THR A 25 -2.90 -62.14 -4.63
N LYS A 26 -2.00 -62.05 -5.62
CA LYS A 26 -1.43 -63.24 -6.27
C LYS A 26 -0.29 -63.72 -5.38
N GLY A 27 -0.50 -64.92 -4.85
CA GLY A 27 0.33 -65.58 -3.87
C GLY A 27 1.79 -65.77 -4.27
N ASP A 28 2.53 -66.33 -3.31
CA ASP A 28 3.93 -66.73 -3.33
C ASP A 28 4.33 -67.60 -4.53
N GLY A 29 4.27 -67.06 -5.73
CA GLY A 29 5.12 -67.44 -6.85
C GLY A 29 6.37 -66.60 -6.76
N LYS A 30 7.56 -67.23 -6.64
CA LYS A 30 8.85 -66.53 -6.73
C LYS A 30 8.85 -65.70 -8.02
N MET A 31 8.64 -64.40 -7.90
CA MET A 31 8.79 -63.43 -9.00
C MET A 31 10.05 -63.78 -9.76
N THR A 32 9.95 -63.94 -11.08
CA THR A 32 11.12 -64.27 -11.88
C THR A 32 12.18 -63.18 -11.65
N MET A 33 13.46 -63.54 -11.76
CA MET A 33 14.55 -62.60 -11.46
C MET A 33 14.45 -61.30 -12.28
N GLU A 34 13.86 -61.39 -13.47
CA GLU A 34 13.61 -60.27 -14.37
C GLU A 34 12.48 -59.36 -13.86
N GLU A 35 11.35 -59.89 -13.42
CA GLU A 35 10.25 -59.11 -12.84
C GLU A 35 10.66 -58.46 -11.51
N ARG A 36 11.47 -59.15 -10.70
CA ARG A 36 12.05 -58.59 -9.46
C ARG A 36 13.02 -57.44 -9.77
N LYS A 37 13.82 -57.58 -10.83
CA LYS A 37 14.73 -56.53 -11.32
C LYS A 37 13.94 -55.33 -11.87
N ALA A 38 12.88 -55.56 -12.65
CA ALA A 38 12.02 -54.51 -13.18
C ALA A 38 11.30 -53.74 -12.07
N LYS A 39 10.73 -54.45 -11.08
CA LYS A 39 10.09 -53.83 -9.90
C LYS A 39 11.09 -53.02 -9.06
N MET A 40 12.33 -53.50 -8.93
CA MET A 40 13.42 -52.76 -8.29
C MET A 40 13.81 -51.51 -9.08
N GLN A 41 13.86 -51.59 -10.42
CA GLN A 41 14.15 -50.44 -11.28
C GLN A 41 13.04 -49.39 -11.21
N GLN A 42 11.77 -49.80 -11.21
CA GLN A 42 10.62 -48.92 -11.00
C GLN A 42 10.67 -48.26 -9.62
N LEU A 43 11.01 -49.00 -8.56
CA LEU A 43 11.18 -48.45 -7.22
C LEU A 43 12.33 -47.44 -7.18
N ARG A 44 13.47 -47.74 -7.82
CA ARG A 44 14.61 -46.81 -7.95
C ARG A 44 14.25 -45.58 -8.79
N ALA A 45 13.43 -45.72 -9.83
CA ALA A 45 12.94 -44.59 -10.61
C ALA A 45 12.00 -43.69 -9.79
N LYS A 46 11.08 -44.30 -9.02
CA LYS A 46 10.18 -43.59 -8.11
C LYS A 46 10.93 -42.91 -6.97
N MET A 47 11.96 -43.54 -6.41
CA MET A 47 12.83 -42.91 -5.40
C MET A 47 13.66 -41.77 -5.98
N ARG A 48 14.12 -41.89 -7.23
CA ARG A 48 14.82 -40.79 -7.92
C ARG A 48 13.88 -39.63 -8.22
N SER A 49 12.67 -39.89 -8.71
CA SER A 49 11.69 -38.84 -9.01
C SER A 49 11.22 -38.13 -7.75
N SER A 50 10.99 -38.85 -6.65
CA SER A 50 10.65 -38.23 -5.36
C SER A 50 11.82 -37.42 -4.79
N ALA A 51 13.06 -37.92 -4.87
CA ALA A 51 14.24 -37.17 -4.44
C ALA A 51 14.45 -35.88 -5.25
N LEU A 52 14.22 -35.92 -6.57
CA LEU A 52 14.29 -34.75 -7.44
C LEU A 52 13.16 -33.76 -7.17
N ALA A 53 11.93 -34.24 -6.96
CA ALA A 53 10.78 -33.41 -6.61
C ALA A 53 10.99 -32.71 -5.26
N ASN A 54 11.51 -33.42 -4.27
CA ASN A 54 11.85 -32.86 -2.95
C ASN A 54 12.98 -31.83 -3.05
N ARG A 55 14.01 -32.10 -3.86
CA ARG A 55 15.07 -31.10 -4.10
C ARG A 55 14.53 -29.86 -4.79
N LYS A 56 13.63 -30.03 -5.76
CA LYS A 56 12.99 -28.93 -6.48
C LYS A 56 12.10 -28.10 -5.55
N SER A 57 11.29 -28.73 -4.70
CA SER A 57 10.43 -28.01 -3.75
C SER A 57 11.24 -27.21 -2.73
N VAL A 58 12.33 -27.76 -2.20
CA VAL A 58 13.24 -27.04 -1.28
C VAL A 58 13.89 -25.83 -1.96
N ILE A 59 14.34 -25.98 -3.21
CA ILE A 59 14.91 -24.86 -3.98
C ILE A 59 13.84 -23.80 -4.24
N GLU A 60 12.64 -24.19 -4.65
CA GLU A 60 11.53 -23.27 -4.89
C GLU A 60 11.08 -22.53 -3.64
N GLU A 61 11.02 -23.21 -2.49
CA GLU A 61 10.70 -22.58 -1.20
C GLU A 61 11.80 -21.58 -0.80
N SER A 62 13.07 -21.96 -0.95
CA SER A 62 14.19 -21.04 -0.71
C SER A 62 14.18 -19.84 -1.65
N ALA A 63 13.75 -20.02 -2.90
CA ALA A 63 13.61 -18.95 -3.88
C ALA A 63 12.42 -18.03 -3.53
N LYS A 64 11.26 -18.60 -3.19
CA LYS A 64 10.06 -17.87 -2.74
C LYS A 64 10.35 -17.07 -1.47
N ALA A 65 11.08 -17.64 -0.51
CA ALA A 65 11.50 -16.96 0.72
C ALA A 65 12.43 -15.76 0.46
N LYS A 66 13.23 -15.79 -0.62
CA LYS A 66 14.10 -14.68 -1.01
C LYS A 66 13.37 -13.57 -1.76
N VAL A 67 12.20 -13.83 -2.33
CA VAL A 67 11.42 -12.80 -3.05
C VAL A 67 10.73 -11.91 -2.03
N SER A 68 11.26 -10.69 -1.87
CA SER A 68 10.60 -9.63 -1.09
C SER A 68 9.25 -9.27 -1.71
N VAL A 69 8.30 -8.81 -0.89
CA VAL A 69 7.03 -8.20 -1.34
C VAL A 69 7.27 -7.11 -2.41
N ARG A 70 8.37 -6.37 -2.30
CA ARG A 70 8.76 -5.34 -3.28
C ARG A 70 9.18 -5.94 -4.62
N ASP A 71 9.88 -7.06 -4.61
CA ASP A 71 10.35 -7.74 -5.83
C ASP A 71 9.21 -8.50 -6.51
N ALA A 72 8.31 -9.12 -5.73
CA ALA A 72 7.07 -9.69 -6.24
C ALA A 72 6.22 -8.64 -6.97
N ALA A 73 6.01 -7.47 -6.35
CA ALA A 73 5.28 -6.36 -6.99
C ALA A 73 5.99 -5.81 -8.23
N ARG A 74 7.34 -5.88 -8.30
CA ARG A 74 8.09 -5.51 -9.51
C ARG A 74 7.86 -6.51 -10.64
N LEU A 75 7.94 -7.80 -10.33
CA LEU A 75 7.71 -8.87 -11.30
C LEU A 75 6.27 -8.87 -11.82
N GLU A 76 5.29 -8.63 -10.95
CA GLU A 76 3.89 -8.53 -11.36
C GLU A 76 3.66 -7.36 -12.34
N LYS A 77 4.28 -6.20 -12.08
CA LYS A 77 4.24 -5.06 -13.03
C LYS A 77 4.88 -5.40 -14.36
N GLN A 78 6.00 -6.13 -14.36
CA GLN A 78 6.66 -6.57 -15.60
C GLN A 78 5.78 -7.55 -16.38
N ARG A 79 5.12 -8.51 -15.70
CA ARG A 79 4.18 -9.45 -16.32
C ARG A 79 2.99 -8.73 -16.94
N LYS A 80 2.32 -7.85 -16.18
CA LYS A 80 1.22 -7.03 -16.69
C LYS A 80 1.64 -6.17 -17.88
N LEU A 81 2.83 -5.58 -17.85
CA LEU A 81 3.36 -4.83 -18.98
C LEU A 81 3.61 -5.72 -20.20
N ALA A 82 4.16 -6.92 -20.02
CA ALA A 82 4.33 -7.89 -21.10
C ALA A 82 3.00 -8.35 -21.69
N GLU A 83 1.98 -8.60 -20.86
CA GLU A 83 0.61 -8.93 -21.29
C GLU A 83 -0.04 -7.78 -22.08
N VAL A 84 0.12 -6.54 -21.62
CA VAL A 84 -0.37 -5.34 -22.32
C VAL A 84 0.35 -5.15 -23.66
N LEU A 85 1.67 -5.38 -23.71
CA LEU A 85 2.42 -5.30 -24.96
C LEU A 85 2.04 -6.41 -25.93
N ARG A 86 1.84 -7.64 -25.44
CA ARG A 86 1.38 -8.78 -26.25
C ARG A 86 -0.01 -8.51 -26.82
N SER A 87 -0.96 -8.13 -25.98
CA SER A 87 -2.32 -7.79 -26.42
C SER A 87 -2.36 -6.60 -27.38
N LYS A 88 -1.47 -5.60 -27.21
CA LYS A 88 -1.31 -4.52 -28.18
C LYS A 88 -0.80 -5.04 -29.53
N ALA A 89 0.21 -5.91 -29.54
CA ALA A 89 0.72 -6.54 -30.76
C ALA A 89 -0.35 -7.40 -31.46
N ASP A 90 -1.09 -8.21 -30.69
CA ASP A 90 -2.19 -9.05 -31.19
C ASP A 90 -3.34 -8.19 -31.78
N ALA A 91 -3.53 -6.95 -31.29
CA ALA A 91 -4.52 -6.01 -31.81
C ALA A 91 -4.03 -5.24 -33.05
N GLU A 92 -2.74 -4.90 -33.10
CA GLU A 92 -2.10 -4.33 -34.28
C GLU A 92 -2.10 -5.32 -35.46
N GLU A 93 -1.87 -6.62 -35.21
CA GLU A 93 -1.97 -7.68 -36.22
C GLU A 93 -3.41 -7.85 -36.75
N ARG A 94 -4.41 -7.66 -35.88
CA ARG A 94 -5.83 -7.65 -36.26
C ARG A 94 -6.29 -6.34 -36.91
N GLY A 95 -5.45 -5.31 -36.95
CA GLY A 95 -5.77 -3.99 -37.51
C GLY A 95 -6.75 -3.18 -36.65
N GLU A 96 -6.88 -3.47 -35.37
CA GLU A 96 -7.76 -2.78 -34.43
C GLU A 96 -7.05 -1.59 -33.74
N ASP A 97 -7.72 -0.43 -33.68
CA ASP A 97 -7.24 0.75 -32.96
C ASP A 97 -7.51 0.63 -31.45
N VAL A 98 -6.53 0.09 -30.73
CA VAL A 98 -6.58 -0.14 -29.28
C VAL A 98 -6.81 1.15 -28.47
N GLU A 99 -6.27 2.27 -28.95
CA GLU A 99 -6.39 3.55 -28.23
C GLU A 99 -7.80 4.12 -28.36
N ARG A 100 -8.43 3.97 -29.52
CA ARG A 100 -9.84 4.31 -29.72
C ARG A 100 -10.78 3.50 -28.85
N GLN A 101 -10.59 2.17 -28.78
CA GLN A 101 -11.40 1.31 -27.92
C GLN A 101 -11.28 1.73 -26.44
N LYS A 102 -10.05 1.99 -25.96
CA LYS A 102 -9.82 2.47 -24.59
C LYS A 102 -10.43 3.86 -24.33
N ASN A 103 -10.39 4.76 -25.31
CA ASN A 103 -11.00 6.08 -25.17
C ASN A 103 -12.53 6.01 -25.08
N TRP A 104 -13.15 4.98 -25.65
CA TRP A 104 -14.60 4.73 -25.53
C TRP A 104 -15.00 4.19 -24.16
N GLU A 105 -14.07 3.52 -23.48
CA GLU A 105 -14.29 3.01 -22.11
C GLU A 105 -14.24 4.13 -21.06
N TRP A 106 -13.66 5.29 -21.37
CA TRP A 106 -13.59 6.40 -20.43
C TRP A 106 -14.90 7.17 -20.35
N THR A 107 -15.46 7.20 -19.15
CA THR A 107 -16.60 8.07 -18.84
C THR A 107 -16.14 9.51 -18.61
N ILE A 108 -17.04 10.48 -18.80
CA ILE A 108 -16.75 11.90 -18.56
C ILE A 108 -16.31 12.13 -17.12
N GLU A 109 -16.97 11.49 -16.16
CA GLU A 109 -16.66 11.60 -14.73
C GLU A 109 -15.25 11.07 -14.41
N GLU A 110 -14.87 9.91 -14.96
CA GLU A 110 -13.53 9.37 -14.79
C GLU A 110 -12.45 10.28 -15.40
N ASN A 111 -12.74 10.89 -16.56
CA ASN A 111 -11.82 11.83 -17.17
C ASN A 111 -11.66 13.10 -16.31
N GLU A 112 -12.76 13.66 -15.78
CA GLU A 112 -12.70 14.81 -14.88
C GLU A 112 -11.93 14.50 -13.58
N GLU A 113 -12.15 13.33 -12.98
CA GLU A 113 -11.39 12.89 -11.82
C GLU A 113 -9.90 12.70 -12.13
N TRP A 114 -9.60 12.17 -13.32
CA TRP A 114 -8.24 11.98 -13.81
C TRP A 114 -7.53 13.31 -14.04
N GLU A 115 -8.17 14.27 -14.71
CA GLU A 115 -7.66 15.63 -14.91
C GLU A 115 -7.45 16.35 -13.57
N LYS A 116 -8.40 16.24 -12.63
CA LYS A 116 -8.27 16.77 -11.27
C LYS A 116 -7.08 16.15 -10.54
N LYS A 117 -6.83 14.86 -10.73
CA LYS A 117 -5.67 14.14 -10.17
C LYS A 117 -4.36 14.61 -10.80
N LEU A 118 -4.32 14.80 -12.12
CA LEU A 118 -3.17 15.34 -12.86
C LEU A 118 -2.85 16.78 -12.44
N ALA A 119 -3.84 17.66 -12.44
CA ALA A 119 -3.69 19.06 -11.99
C ALA A 119 -3.18 19.12 -10.55
N ARG A 120 -3.73 18.28 -9.66
CA ARG A 120 -3.27 18.16 -8.28
C ARG A 120 -1.82 17.65 -8.19
N LYS A 121 -1.40 16.75 -9.08
CA LYS A 121 -0.01 16.26 -9.16
C LYS A 121 0.93 17.33 -9.70
N ALA A 122 0.53 18.05 -10.75
CA ALA A 122 1.28 19.17 -11.32
C ALA A 122 1.55 20.26 -10.27
N ARG A 123 0.51 20.66 -9.50
CA ARG A 123 0.68 21.60 -8.39
C ARG A 123 1.65 21.10 -7.31
N ARG A 124 1.73 19.78 -7.07
CA ARG A 124 2.65 19.18 -6.09
C ARG A 124 4.04 18.88 -6.66
N ALA A 125 4.24 19.03 -7.97
CA ALA A 125 5.52 18.78 -8.64
C ALA A 125 6.53 19.92 -8.44
N ASP A 126 6.11 21.04 -7.83
CA ASP A 126 7.04 22.08 -7.42
C ASP A 126 7.87 21.62 -6.20
N PHE A 127 9.11 21.23 -6.48
CA PHE A 127 10.12 20.83 -5.49
C PHE A 127 11.06 21.97 -5.09
N GLU A 128 10.88 23.16 -5.66
CA GLU A 128 11.72 24.30 -5.33
C GLU A 128 11.46 24.78 -3.91
N PHE A 129 12.52 25.30 -3.30
CA PHE A 129 12.46 25.91 -1.98
C PHE A 129 12.31 27.42 -2.16
N HIS A 130 11.14 27.94 -1.78
CA HIS A 130 10.83 29.38 -1.83
C HIS A 130 11.07 30.03 -0.47
N ASP A 131 10.40 29.51 0.56
CA ASP A 131 10.41 30.02 1.94
C ASP A 131 10.09 28.87 2.92
N ASP A 132 10.52 29.00 4.16
CA ASP A 132 10.24 28.08 5.25
C ASP A 132 8.74 27.98 5.55
N ALA A 133 7.98 29.10 5.50
CA ALA A 133 6.53 29.04 5.71
C ALA A 133 5.83 28.29 4.58
N HIS A 134 6.28 28.43 3.33
CA HIS A 134 5.78 27.64 2.21
C HIS A 134 6.11 26.14 2.37
N ALA A 135 7.35 25.82 2.77
CA ALA A 135 7.77 24.45 3.03
C ALA A 135 6.97 23.81 4.17
N ALA A 136 6.70 24.54 5.25
CA ALA A 136 5.87 24.11 6.37
C ALA A 136 4.42 23.85 5.92
N ARG A 137 3.81 24.77 5.17
CA ARG A 137 2.46 24.58 4.60
C ARG A 137 2.38 23.34 3.71
N ARG A 138 3.38 23.11 2.85
CA ARG A 138 3.46 21.94 1.97
C ARG A 138 3.53 20.63 2.78
N ARG A 139 4.32 20.62 3.86
CA ARG A 139 4.40 19.49 4.80
C ARG A 139 3.08 19.24 5.52
N TYR A 140 2.49 20.28 6.12
CA TYR A 140 1.22 20.20 6.81
C TYR A 140 0.11 19.64 5.90
N LYS A 141 0.00 20.13 4.67
CA LYS A 141 -0.96 19.61 3.69
C LYS A 141 -0.76 18.12 3.38
N LYS A 142 0.49 17.67 3.30
CA LYS A 142 0.81 16.26 3.07
C LYS A 142 0.45 15.41 4.29
N ASP A 143 0.63 15.93 5.49
CA ASP A 143 0.25 15.26 6.73
C ASP A 143 -1.27 15.15 6.84
N LEU A 144 -2.02 16.18 6.43
CA LEU A 144 -3.48 16.13 6.31
C LEU A 144 -3.95 15.05 5.32
N ASP A 145 -3.26 14.90 4.17
CA ASP A 145 -3.57 13.83 3.21
C ASP A 145 -3.32 12.41 3.81
N GLN A 146 -2.42 12.30 4.79
CA GLN A 146 -2.07 11.02 5.46
C GLN A 146 -2.90 10.75 6.71
N LEU A 147 -3.51 11.78 7.28
CA LEU A 147 -4.33 11.69 8.49
C LEU A 147 -5.62 10.92 8.17
N LYS A 148 -5.83 9.81 8.88
CA LYS A 148 -7.07 9.03 8.84
C LYS A 148 -7.79 9.20 10.18
N PRO A 149 -8.81 10.06 10.29
CA PRO A 149 -9.55 10.25 11.54
C PRO A 149 -10.26 8.96 11.97
N ASN A 150 -10.26 8.66 13.27
CA ASN A 150 -11.09 7.58 13.80
C ASN A 150 -12.53 8.06 13.95
N MET A 151 -13.36 7.77 12.94
CA MET A 151 -14.76 8.20 12.92
C MET A 151 -15.60 7.53 14.02
N ALA A 152 -15.24 6.33 14.46
CA ALA A 152 -15.97 5.62 15.51
C ALA A 152 -15.82 6.32 16.87
N ASP A 153 -14.59 6.68 17.24
CA ASP A 153 -14.34 7.40 18.50
C ASP A 153 -14.94 8.80 18.48
N TYR A 154 -14.86 9.49 17.33
CA TYR A 154 -15.50 10.78 17.14
C TYR A 154 -17.02 10.70 17.28
N ASN A 155 -17.64 9.71 16.65
CA ASN A 155 -19.08 9.50 16.74
C ASN A 155 -19.53 9.17 18.16
N ARG A 156 -18.78 8.35 18.92
CA ARG A 156 -19.06 8.09 20.34
C ARG A 156 -19.02 9.37 21.19
N GLN A 157 -18.00 10.21 20.98
CA GLN A 157 -17.90 11.50 21.68
C GLN A 157 -19.07 12.43 21.30
N LYS A 158 -19.47 12.40 20.03
CA LYS A 158 -20.62 13.17 19.52
C LYS A 158 -21.96 12.69 20.05
N GLU A 159 -22.17 11.38 20.18
CA GLU A 159 -23.36 10.81 20.80
C GLU A 159 -23.50 11.28 22.26
N ILE A 160 -22.42 11.22 23.05
CA ILE A 160 -22.42 11.67 24.46
C ILE A 160 -22.72 13.16 24.56
N ALA A 161 -22.11 13.98 23.72
CA ALA A 161 -22.31 15.44 23.70
C ALA A 161 -23.74 15.82 23.35
N LEU A 162 -24.36 15.11 22.40
CA LEU A 162 -25.73 15.36 21.98
C LEU A 162 -26.76 14.61 22.85
N GLY A 163 -26.33 13.85 23.85
CA GLY A 163 -27.22 13.06 24.71
C GLY A 163 -27.93 11.90 23.98
N LEU A 164 -27.41 11.45 22.85
CA LEU A 164 -27.93 10.32 22.09
C LEU A 164 -27.50 8.99 22.74
N ALA A 165 -28.31 7.94 22.53
CA ALA A 165 -27.96 6.60 22.96
C ALA A 165 -26.69 6.10 22.24
N PRO A 166 -25.84 5.30 22.90
CA PRO A 166 -24.60 4.79 22.32
C PRO A 166 -24.89 3.92 21.10
N GLY A 167 -24.17 4.18 20.00
CA GLY A 167 -24.29 3.41 18.75
C GLY A 167 -25.31 3.93 17.74
N THR A 168 -26.05 5.00 18.06
CA THR A 168 -27.01 5.65 17.15
C THR A 168 -26.34 6.24 15.90
N LEU A 169 -25.13 6.79 16.05
CA LEU A 169 -24.35 7.42 14.99
C LEU A 169 -23.26 6.50 14.44
N ALA A 170 -22.82 5.51 15.23
CA ALA A 170 -21.85 4.50 14.76
C ALA A 170 -22.44 3.49 13.75
N LYS A 171 -23.76 3.28 13.73
CA LYS A 171 -24.44 2.30 12.85
C LYS A 171 -24.75 2.84 11.44
N SER A 172 -24.60 4.14 11.20
CA SER A 172 -25.01 4.77 9.93
C SER A 172 -24.17 4.38 8.70
N GLY A 173 -23.08 3.61 8.88
CA GLY A 173 -22.25 3.10 7.79
C GLY A 173 -22.62 1.70 7.28
N ALA A 174 -23.60 1.03 7.90
CA ALA A 174 -24.04 -0.31 7.51
C ALA A 174 -25.55 -0.32 7.27
N SER A 175 -25.96 -0.31 6.00
CA SER A 175 -27.32 -0.63 5.53
C SER A 175 -28.44 0.25 6.10
N SER A 176 -29.02 1.07 5.23
CA SER A 176 -30.26 1.82 5.39
C SER A 176 -31.39 1.05 6.12
N SER A 177 -31.51 1.22 7.43
CA SER A 177 -32.80 1.15 8.13
C SER A 177 -33.18 2.58 8.52
N SER A 178 -34.04 3.15 7.69
CA SER A 178 -34.58 4.51 7.74
C SER A 178 -35.56 4.74 8.91
N SER A 179 -35.29 4.23 10.11
CA SER A 179 -36.25 4.23 11.22
C SER A 179 -35.93 5.21 12.35
N SER A 180 -34.81 5.93 12.31
CA SER A 180 -34.44 6.87 13.39
C SER A 180 -34.29 8.32 12.95
N ILE A 181 -34.41 8.63 11.64
CA ILE A 181 -34.32 10.02 11.13
C ILE A 181 -35.68 10.60 10.70
N THR A 182 -36.75 9.80 10.69
CA THR A 182 -38.08 10.19 10.20
C THR A 182 -39.10 10.48 11.31
N ASN A 183 -38.74 10.37 12.58
CA ASN A 183 -39.56 10.87 13.69
C ASN A 183 -39.39 12.40 13.82
N PHE A 184 -39.82 13.13 12.79
CA PHE A 184 -39.96 14.58 12.82
C PHE A 184 -41.35 14.91 13.36
N ASP A 185 -41.44 15.24 14.65
CA ASP A 185 -42.64 15.82 15.27
C ASP A 185 -42.62 17.35 15.04
N PRO A 186 -43.54 17.92 14.26
CA PRO A 186 -43.56 19.36 13.97
C PRO A 186 -44.05 20.21 15.16
N SER A 187 -44.58 19.61 16.23
CA SER A 187 -44.97 20.29 17.47
C SER A 187 -43.86 20.25 18.53
N GLY A 188 -43.03 19.22 18.50
CA GLY A 188 -41.80 19.08 19.27
C GLY A 188 -40.60 19.41 18.41
N GLY A 189 -40.35 20.70 18.17
CA GLY A 189 -39.17 21.16 17.46
C GLY A 189 -37.93 20.42 17.96
N LEU A 190 -37.09 19.96 17.02
CA LEU A 190 -35.86 19.19 17.24
C LEU A 190 -34.80 20.03 17.99
N GLN A 191 -35.14 20.47 19.20
CA GLN A 191 -34.19 20.94 20.17
C GLN A 191 -33.69 19.68 20.88
N VAL A 192 -32.66 19.06 20.29
CA VAL A 192 -31.74 18.21 21.05
C VAL A 192 -30.91 19.14 21.95
N ALA A 193 -31.61 19.88 22.82
CA ALA A 193 -30.99 20.65 23.87
C ALA A 193 -30.53 19.62 24.90
N PRO A 194 -29.26 19.64 25.32
CA PRO A 194 -28.76 18.68 26.28
C PRO A 194 -29.60 18.79 27.56
N THR A 195 -30.32 17.72 27.90
CA THR A 195 -31.36 17.73 28.93
C THR A 195 -30.74 17.71 30.33
N THR A 196 -29.57 17.08 30.46
CA THR A 196 -28.80 16.99 31.71
C THR A 196 -27.66 18.01 31.72
N HIS A 197 -27.35 18.61 32.88
CA HIS A 197 -26.21 19.53 33.05
C HIS A 197 -24.88 18.93 32.54
N GLN A 198 -24.65 17.64 32.79
CA GLN A 198 -23.49 16.90 32.28
C GLN A 198 -23.45 16.83 30.74
N GLN A 199 -24.61 16.70 30.09
CA GLN A 199 -24.69 16.70 28.63
C GLN A 199 -24.43 18.10 28.07
N ARG A 200 -24.86 19.17 28.76
CA ARG A 200 -24.55 20.55 28.36
C ARG A 200 -23.06 20.81 28.40
N LEU A 201 -22.40 20.41 29.50
CA LEU A 201 -20.95 20.48 29.61
C LEU A 201 -20.24 19.62 28.54
N ALA A 202 -20.78 18.45 28.20
CA ALA A 202 -20.24 17.62 27.14
C ALA A 202 -20.44 18.24 25.74
N ALA A 203 -21.58 18.87 25.48
CA ALA A 203 -21.85 19.63 24.25
C ALA A 203 -20.92 20.84 24.11
N ASP A 204 -20.78 21.64 25.16
CA ASP A 204 -19.85 22.77 25.24
C ASP A 204 -18.38 22.31 25.16
N SER A 205 -18.11 21.06 25.56
CA SER A 205 -16.79 20.43 25.39
C SER A 205 -16.50 20.00 23.96
N LEU A 206 -17.51 19.50 23.23
CA LEU A 206 -17.34 19.05 21.85
C LEU A 206 -17.29 20.23 20.87
N TYR A 207 -18.14 21.24 21.07
CA TYR A 207 -18.25 22.43 20.24
C TYR A 207 -17.71 23.66 20.97
N ARG A 208 -16.42 23.61 21.31
CA ARG A 208 -15.71 24.70 22.00
C ARG A 208 -15.64 25.95 21.13
N ASP A 209 -16.07 27.08 21.69
CA ASP A 209 -15.79 28.41 21.13
C ASP A 209 -14.45 28.96 21.66
N ALA A 210 -13.89 29.97 20.96
CA ALA A 210 -12.65 30.63 21.31
C ALA A 210 -12.64 31.21 22.74
N ASN A 211 -13.82 31.52 23.31
CA ASN A 211 -13.98 32.07 24.65
C ASN A 211 -14.27 31.01 25.73
N SER A 212 -14.20 29.72 25.41
CA SER A 212 -14.43 28.65 26.40
C SER A 212 -13.27 28.58 27.40
N LEU A 213 -13.58 28.64 28.71
CA LEU A 213 -12.59 28.53 29.79
C LEU A 213 -12.12 27.10 30.08
N LEU A 214 -12.76 26.10 29.49
CA LEU A 214 -12.36 24.73 29.67
C LEU A 214 -11.08 24.48 28.84
N TYR A 215 -9.93 24.42 29.50
CA TYR A 215 -8.61 24.23 28.90
C TYR A 215 -7.83 23.21 29.74
N ALA A 216 -7.02 22.37 29.08
CA ALA A 216 -6.18 21.34 29.71
C ALA A 216 -6.89 20.15 30.43
N ASP A 217 -8.21 20.01 30.31
CA ASP A 217 -8.95 18.87 30.89
C ASP A 217 -8.80 17.55 30.10
N SER A 218 -8.23 17.59 28.89
CA SER A 218 -8.12 16.42 28.01
C SER A 218 -6.99 15.48 28.46
N LYS A 219 -7.37 14.25 28.82
CA LYS A 219 -6.45 13.14 29.08
C LYS A 219 -6.58 12.13 27.94
N PRO A 220 -5.77 12.26 26.85
CA PRO A 220 -5.85 11.34 25.73
C PRO A 220 -5.48 9.92 26.17
N SER A 221 -6.03 8.91 25.47
CA SER A 221 -5.65 7.52 25.71
C SER A 221 -4.20 7.26 25.30
N GLU A 222 -3.56 6.26 25.92
CA GLU A 222 -2.20 5.83 25.59
C GLU A 222 -2.07 5.50 24.09
N ASP A 223 -3.05 4.80 23.51
CA ASP A 223 -3.11 4.53 22.06
C ASP A 223 -3.08 5.79 21.19
N ALA A 224 -3.73 6.89 21.64
CA ALA A 224 -3.71 8.14 20.91
C ALA A 224 -2.33 8.82 20.97
N ILE A 225 -1.67 8.73 22.13
CA ILE A 225 -0.29 9.22 22.32
C ILE A 225 0.67 8.42 21.45
N ASP A 226 0.58 7.11 21.45
CA ASP A 226 1.44 6.22 20.66
C ASP A 226 1.33 6.48 19.16
N ARG A 227 0.11 6.73 18.64
CA ARG A 227 -0.08 7.12 17.23
C ARG A 227 0.66 8.42 16.88
N VAL A 228 0.64 9.40 17.79
CA VAL A 228 1.36 10.67 17.59
C VAL A 228 2.86 10.46 17.65
N VAL A 229 3.36 9.71 18.64
CA VAL A 229 4.79 9.40 18.79
C VAL A 229 5.31 8.65 17.57
N ALA A 230 4.56 7.66 17.06
CA ALA A 230 4.90 6.93 15.85
C ALA A 230 5.00 7.86 14.62
N LYS A 231 4.06 8.81 14.46
CA LYS A 231 4.14 9.83 13.40
C LYS A 231 5.40 10.69 13.55
N ILE A 232 5.68 11.19 14.76
CA ILE A 232 6.85 12.04 15.03
C ILE A 232 8.14 11.32 14.66
N ASN A 233 8.28 10.05 15.05
CA ASN A 233 9.44 9.23 14.69
C ASN A 233 9.59 9.06 13.18
N GLN A 234 8.49 8.81 12.46
CA GLN A 234 8.51 8.77 11.00
C GLN A 234 8.94 10.11 10.37
N ASP A 235 8.51 11.23 10.93
CA ASP A 235 8.85 12.56 10.41
C ASP A 235 10.31 12.93 10.67
N VAL A 236 10.87 12.53 11.83
CA VAL A 236 12.31 12.63 12.13
C VAL A 236 13.12 11.82 11.11
N ASP A 237 12.71 10.59 10.82
CA ASP A 237 13.36 9.74 9.82
C ASP A 237 13.30 10.33 8.41
N LYS A 238 12.14 10.89 8.01
CA LYS A 238 12.00 11.61 6.73
C LYS A 238 12.92 12.82 6.67
N LYS A 239 13.05 13.57 7.76
CA LYS A 239 13.96 14.74 7.87
C LYS A 239 15.42 14.31 7.74
N ARG A 240 15.82 13.22 8.40
CA ARG A 240 17.19 12.66 8.29
C ARG A 240 17.53 12.25 6.85
N LYS A 241 16.56 11.69 6.13
CA LYS A 241 16.71 11.22 4.74
C LYS A 241 16.48 12.32 3.68
N PHE A 242 16.24 13.56 4.08
CA PHE A 242 15.99 14.67 3.15
C PHE A 242 17.22 15.00 2.29
N SER A 243 18.40 15.04 2.91
CA SER A 243 19.68 15.14 2.19
C SER A 243 20.23 13.75 1.94
N ARG A 244 20.29 13.34 0.68
CA ARG A 244 20.83 12.04 0.24
C ARG A 244 22.14 12.22 -0.50
N LYS A 245 23.11 11.34 -0.24
CA LYS A 245 24.35 11.25 -1.04
C LYS A 245 23.97 10.81 -2.47
N ARG A 246 24.54 11.45 -3.49
CA ARG A 246 24.37 11.04 -4.89
C ARG A 246 25.48 10.05 -5.21
N ALA A 247 25.14 8.93 -5.86
CA ALA A 247 26.09 7.87 -6.18
C ALA A 247 27.10 8.28 -7.27
N ASN A 248 26.68 9.13 -8.22
CA ASN A 248 27.52 9.58 -9.34
C ASN A 248 28.63 10.56 -8.95
N GLU A 249 28.91 10.76 -7.66
CA GLU A 249 29.96 11.69 -7.20
C GLU A 249 31.35 11.05 -7.17
N ASP A 250 31.45 9.72 -7.27
CA ASP A 250 32.71 8.97 -7.14
C ASP A 250 33.32 8.56 -8.49
N GLU A 251 32.62 8.79 -9.61
CA GLU A 251 32.99 8.31 -10.96
C GLU A 251 33.67 9.38 -11.84
N GLY A 252 34.25 10.42 -11.24
CA GLY A 252 34.89 11.53 -11.96
C GLY A 252 36.28 11.87 -11.45
N ASP A 253 36.98 12.73 -12.21
CA ASP A 253 38.30 13.23 -11.83
C ASP A 253 38.28 13.88 -10.45
N ILE A 254 39.16 13.38 -9.57
CA ILE A 254 39.24 13.83 -8.18
C ILE A 254 39.95 15.19 -8.15
N THR A 255 39.16 16.27 -8.14
CA THR A 255 39.66 17.65 -8.08
C THR A 255 39.94 18.16 -6.65
N TYR A 256 39.89 17.29 -5.65
CA TYR A 256 39.95 17.67 -4.23
C TYR A 256 40.92 16.79 -3.43
N ILE A 257 41.55 17.39 -2.42
CA ILE A 257 42.48 16.70 -1.50
C ILE A 257 41.78 16.26 -0.20
N ASN A 258 40.78 17.02 0.27
CA ASN A 258 40.03 16.71 1.49
C ASN A 258 38.51 16.88 1.29
N GLU A 259 37.70 16.33 2.21
CA GLU A 259 36.23 16.36 2.11
C GLU A 259 35.67 17.79 2.15
N ARG A 260 36.30 18.69 2.90
CA ARG A 260 35.88 20.10 2.99
C ARG A 260 36.11 20.83 1.66
N ASN A 261 37.20 20.51 0.97
CA ASN A 261 37.57 21.00 -0.35
C ASN A 261 36.60 20.42 -1.39
N ARG A 262 36.25 19.12 -1.31
CA ARG A 262 35.19 18.53 -2.16
C ARG A 262 33.88 19.29 -2.09
N VAL A 263 33.40 19.58 -0.87
CA VAL A 263 32.15 20.34 -0.65
C VAL A 263 32.27 21.77 -1.17
N PHE A 264 33.45 22.39 -1.03
CA PHE A 264 33.73 23.73 -1.55
C PHE A 264 33.76 23.77 -3.07
N ASN A 265 34.50 22.87 -3.73
CA ASN A 265 34.52 22.72 -5.19
C ASN A 265 33.12 22.44 -5.73
N LYS A 266 32.32 21.62 -5.06
CA LYS A 266 30.91 21.39 -5.40
C LYS A 266 30.02 22.63 -5.22
N LYS A 267 30.35 23.52 -4.29
CA LYS A 267 29.67 24.81 -4.17
C LYS A 267 30.04 25.70 -5.35
N ILE A 268 31.33 25.82 -5.68
CA ILE A 268 31.80 26.59 -6.85
C ILE A 268 31.15 26.07 -8.13
N ALA A 269 31.18 24.76 -8.34
CA ALA A 269 30.63 24.13 -9.53
C ALA A 269 29.16 24.49 -9.77
N ARG A 270 28.34 24.56 -8.71
CA ARG A 270 26.92 24.94 -8.83
C ARG A 270 26.69 26.35 -9.37
N TYR A 271 27.61 27.28 -9.13
CA TYR A 271 27.47 28.69 -9.56
C TYR A 271 28.23 28.98 -10.85
N TYR A 272 29.44 28.43 -11.00
CA TYR A 272 30.37 28.82 -12.05
C TYR A 272 30.42 27.87 -13.23
N ASP A 273 30.03 26.59 -13.08
CA ASP A 273 30.13 25.62 -14.18
C ASP A 273 29.37 26.06 -15.42
N LYS A 274 28.23 26.74 -15.25
CA LYS A 274 27.44 27.29 -16.35
C LYS A 274 28.26 28.26 -17.23
N TYR A 275 29.20 28.98 -16.64
CA TYR A 275 30.01 30.01 -17.31
C TYR A 275 31.41 29.53 -17.69
N THR A 276 31.92 28.47 -17.06
CA THR A 276 33.28 27.94 -17.28
C THR A 276 33.30 26.66 -18.12
N THR A 277 32.20 26.29 -18.77
CA THR A 277 32.11 25.09 -19.62
C THR A 277 33.13 25.11 -20.76
N GLU A 278 33.28 26.25 -21.44
CA GLU A 278 34.21 26.42 -22.55
C GLU A 278 35.66 26.30 -22.09
N ILE A 279 36.00 26.94 -20.98
CA ILE A 279 37.33 26.87 -20.36
C ILE A 279 37.67 25.42 -20.00
N ARG A 280 36.72 24.70 -19.37
CA ARG A 280 36.89 23.28 -19.02
C ARG A 280 37.08 22.42 -20.26
N ALA A 281 36.26 22.60 -21.29
CA ALA A 281 36.38 21.88 -22.55
C ALA A 281 37.72 22.16 -23.24
N SER A 282 38.24 23.40 -23.19
CA SER A 282 39.57 23.74 -23.73
C SER A 282 40.71 23.08 -22.97
N PHE A 283 40.60 22.94 -21.64
CA PHE A 283 41.57 22.17 -20.85
C PHE A 283 41.53 20.68 -21.20
N GLU A 284 40.33 20.10 -21.32
CA GLU A 284 40.15 18.70 -21.72
C GLU A 284 40.61 18.42 -23.16
N ARG A 285 40.51 19.42 -24.05
CA ARG A 285 40.98 19.35 -25.44
C ARG A 285 42.47 19.63 -25.61
N GLY A 286 43.19 19.95 -24.52
CA GLY A 286 44.63 20.21 -24.54
C GLY A 286 45.00 21.59 -25.06
N THR A 287 44.46 22.66 -24.45
CA THR A 287 44.90 24.07 -24.61
C THR A 287 45.20 24.51 -26.05
N ALA A 288 44.40 24.05 -27.02
CA ALA A 288 44.40 24.61 -28.36
C ALA A 288 43.43 25.80 -28.35
N LEU A 289 43.99 27.01 -28.38
CA LEU A 289 43.29 28.24 -28.76
C LEU A 289 42.93 28.19 -30.25
#